data_AF-A0A9W9VH58-F1
#
_entry.id   AF-A0A9W9VH58-F1
#
_cell.length_a   1.000
_cell.length_b   1.000
_cell.length_c   1.000
_cell.angle_alpha   90.00
_cell.angle_beta   90.00
_cell.angle_gamma   90.00
#
_symmetry.space_group_name_H-M   'P 1'
#
loop_
_entity.id
_entity.type
_entity.pdbx_description
1 polymer ?
#
loop_
_entity_poly.entity_id
_entity_poly.type
_entity_poly.pdbx_seq_one_letter_code
_entity_poly.pdbx_strand_id
1 'polypeptide(L)'
;MPQTDADADANADDCFEYTTGKWIYNDALRHSERRKIFNIPELKRLAAHSINQSENDLTGFKKLAEGGFNRTFLITMRDGFQFVARIPFPVTEPKSLLIANEVATMDFLRSHGFPIPRVFGYSTAADNPAGTEYIFMELVTGTNLGDVWFNLSEQEQTTIITNLVQIESKLMALRFPASGSLYYCDDLPNTYPRILIQPSNANNENSKQFCIGPDTSFRLWFGKRLNLNVERGPYQDCFAALTTGATKEIAYLSEFGKPLLPFQRLRREVHAYEPQSHKDHIQNLKKYLAIAPDLIPNGETDQYLHRPVIRHPDLQPNNVIVTESLQVKGLIDWQHSTILPLFLQSGIPLSVKSQDIVEPGLSSKESEPISSSLSHSDNDSGSESDIDNDSDDLLQLVGDSTSKPRHHWTSKELEIFRRRRLHREYLRQTAKLNPEHYAALSEKYNKLRRRLWHHAGDPWEGDTITLKSDLIVLSRRWADITGNTDVDSDADSDTGTGTTCPISFSDAEIGECLRLNAAQVEADEQLQECQDIVGVAGEGWTPIASYEKAKARAAKLKMEAFQAAESDEERRRLEENWIFDDFDEVDYT
;
A
#
# COMPACT_ATOMS: atom_id res chain seq x y z
N MET A 1 -36.66 -14.61 -9.88
CA MET A 1 -36.11 -15.49 -10.93
C MET A 1 -35.88 -14.67 -12.18
N PRO A 2 -34.62 -14.48 -12.60
CA PRO A 2 -34.26 -14.29 -13.99
C PRO A 2 -33.63 -15.58 -14.54
N GLN A 3 -33.80 -15.77 -15.85
CA GLN A 3 -33.38 -16.96 -16.60
C GLN A 3 -31.88 -17.25 -16.45
N THR A 4 -31.58 -18.53 -16.31
CA THR A 4 -30.26 -19.13 -16.35
C THR A 4 -29.65 -18.96 -17.74
N ASP A 5 -28.60 -18.16 -17.86
CA ASP A 5 -27.62 -18.24 -18.95
C ASP A 5 -26.85 -19.56 -18.80
N ALA A 6 -27.43 -20.62 -19.36
CA ALA A 6 -26.70 -21.83 -19.69
C ALA A 6 -25.99 -21.59 -21.04
N ASP A 7 -24.72 -21.98 -21.11
CA ASP A 7 -23.83 -21.92 -22.28
C ASP A 7 -23.27 -20.54 -22.66
N ALA A 8 -22.25 -20.10 -21.91
CA ALA A 8 -21.20 -19.24 -22.44
C ALA A 8 -19.84 -19.82 -22.05
N ASP A 9 -19.32 -20.74 -22.87
CA ASP A 9 -17.89 -21.03 -22.87
C ASP A 9 -17.18 -19.70 -23.19
N ALA A 10 -16.17 -19.34 -22.38
CA ALA A 10 -15.44 -18.10 -22.59
C ALA A 10 -14.87 -18.03 -24.02
N ASN A 11 -15.04 -16.87 -24.68
CA ASN A 11 -14.32 -16.60 -25.92
C ASN A 11 -12.82 -16.73 -25.65
N ALA A 12 -12.07 -17.45 -26.50
CA ALA A 12 -10.65 -17.72 -26.29
C ALA A 12 -9.84 -16.42 -26.09
N ASP A 13 -10.21 -15.34 -26.79
CA ASP A 13 -9.56 -14.03 -26.65
C ASP A 13 -9.78 -13.40 -25.25
N ASP A 14 -10.95 -13.62 -24.64
CA ASP A 14 -11.28 -13.10 -23.30
C ASP A 14 -10.49 -13.81 -22.19
N CYS A 15 -9.95 -15.00 -22.49
CA CYS A 15 -9.14 -15.76 -21.55
C CYS A 15 -7.69 -15.28 -21.47
N PHE A 16 -7.17 -14.63 -22.51
CA PHE A 16 -5.75 -14.26 -22.61
C PHE A 16 -5.51 -12.76 -22.49
N GLU A 17 -6.44 -11.93 -22.98
CA GLU A 17 -6.32 -10.48 -23.01
C GLU A 17 -6.91 -9.80 -21.78
N TYR A 18 -6.32 -8.68 -21.39
CA TYR A 18 -6.91 -7.78 -20.39
C TYR A 18 -8.01 -6.95 -21.06
N THR A 19 -9.22 -6.94 -20.51
CA THR A 19 -10.41 -6.34 -21.14
C THR A 19 -11.23 -5.43 -20.22
N THR A 20 -11.00 -5.43 -18.90
CA THR A 20 -11.81 -4.62 -17.95
C THR A 20 -11.57 -3.11 -18.10
N GLY A 21 -10.38 -2.70 -18.52
CA GLY A 21 -10.02 -1.29 -18.65
C GLY A 21 -8.90 -1.03 -19.64
N LYS A 22 -8.55 0.25 -19.78
CA LYS A 22 -7.50 0.75 -20.66
C LYS A 22 -6.74 1.88 -19.99
N TRP A 23 -5.54 2.16 -20.48
CA TRP A 23 -4.71 3.25 -20.01
C TRP A 23 -4.69 4.37 -21.06
N ILE A 24 -4.78 5.62 -20.62
CA ILE A 24 -4.81 6.77 -21.55
C ILE A 24 -3.44 7.06 -22.18
N TYR A 25 -2.36 6.57 -21.54
CA TYR A 25 -0.97 6.52 -21.98
C TYR A 25 -0.37 5.13 -21.69
N ASN A 26 0.66 4.73 -22.43
CA ASN A 26 1.34 3.43 -22.38
C ASN A 26 0.39 2.21 -22.47
N ASP A 27 -0.78 2.36 -23.11
CA ASP A 27 -1.84 1.34 -23.19
C ASP A 27 -1.32 0.00 -23.75
N ALA A 28 -0.60 0.05 -24.87
CA ALA A 28 -0.05 -1.14 -25.50
C ALA A 28 0.95 -1.87 -24.60
N LEU A 29 1.79 -1.13 -23.87
CA LEU A 29 2.73 -1.68 -22.89
C LEU A 29 1.97 -2.36 -21.75
N ARG A 30 1.02 -1.66 -21.12
CA ARG A 30 0.23 -2.17 -19.99
C ARG A 30 -0.62 -3.40 -20.35
N HIS A 31 -1.14 -3.47 -21.57
CA HIS A 31 -1.81 -4.66 -22.11
C HIS A 31 -0.81 -5.82 -22.32
N SER A 32 0.35 -5.56 -22.92
CA SER A 32 1.37 -6.60 -23.16
C SER A 32 1.86 -7.25 -21.86
N GLU A 33 2.04 -6.45 -20.81
CA GLU A 33 2.42 -6.85 -19.45
C GLU A 33 1.39 -7.77 -18.78
N ARG A 34 0.13 -7.74 -19.24
CA ARG A 34 -1.01 -8.47 -18.68
C ARG A 34 -1.54 -9.55 -19.62
N ARG A 35 -0.97 -9.68 -20.81
CA ARG A 35 -1.31 -10.73 -21.76
C ARG A 35 -0.61 -12.03 -21.40
N LYS A 36 -1.38 -13.10 -21.14
CA LYS A 36 -0.84 -14.42 -20.80
C LYS A 36 -1.57 -15.51 -21.57
N ILE A 37 -0.83 -16.27 -22.37
CA ILE A 37 -1.32 -17.49 -23.02
C ILE A 37 -1.05 -18.67 -22.09
N PHE A 38 -2.03 -19.56 -21.96
CA PHE A 38 -1.94 -20.80 -21.18
C PHE A 38 -2.87 -21.87 -21.79
N ASN A 39 -2.67 -23.13 -21.42
CA ASN A 39 -3.44 -24.26 -21.93
C ASN A 39 -4.74 -24.42 -21.11
N ILE A 40 -5.85 -23.93 -21.66
CA ILE A 40 -7.17 -23.96 -21.01
C ILE A 40 -7.65 -25.40 -20.71
N PRO A 41 -7.62 -26.36 -21.66
CA PRO A 41 -7.97 -27.76 -21.37
C PRO A 41 -7.18 -28.35 -20.20
N GLU A 42 -5.86 -28.18 -20.17
CA GLU A 42 -5.04 -28.71 -19.08
C GLU A 42 -5.29 -27.99 -17.75
N LEU A 43 -5.55 -26.67 -17.77
CA LEU A 43 -5.95 -25.95 -16.56
C LEU A 43 -7.28 -26.48 -16.01
N LYS A 44 -8.28 -26.71 -16.87
CA LYS A 44 -9.58 -27.32 -16.53
C LYS A 44 -9.39 -28.70 -15.89
N ARG A 45 -8.50 -29.54 -16.46
CA ARG A 45 -8.16 -30.86 -15.92
C ARG A 45 -7.51 -30.78 -14.54
N LEU A 46 -6.50 -29.90 -14.38
CA LEU A 46 -5.82 -29.69 -13.10
C LEU A 46 -6.78 -29.15 -12.03
N ALA A 47 -7.70 -28.26 -12.42
CA ALA A 47 -8.73 -27.71 -11.55
C ALA A 47 -9.67 -28.80 -11.00
N ALA A 48 -10.23 -29.65 -11.87
CA ALA A 48 -11.08 -30.76 -11.46
C ALA A 48 -10.33 -31.75 -10.56
N HIS A 49 -9.08 -32.06 -10.90
CA HIS A 49 -8.24 -32.94 -10.08
C HIS A 49 -7.97 -32.38 -8.68
N SER A 50 -7.80 -31.07 -8.53
CA SER A 50 -7.54 -30.43 -7.22
C SER A 50 -8.66 -30.62 -6.19
N ILE A 51 -9.87 -30.94 -6.65
CA ILE A 51 -11.04 -31.22 -5.80
C ILE A 51 -11.46 -32.70 -5.88
N ASN A 52 -10.60 -33.58 -6.40
CA ASN A 52 -10.86 -35.02 -6.60
C ASN A 52 -12.09 -35.32 -7.46
N GLN A 53 -12.36 -34.51 -8.48
CA GLN A 53 -13.43 -34.72 -9.46
C GLN A 53 -12.86 -34.97 -10.88
N SER A 54 -13.72 -35.46 -11.78
CA SER A 54 -13.37 -35.70 -13.18
C SER A 54 -13.44 -34.41 -14.00
N GLU A 55 -12.53 -34.23 -14.95
CA GLU A 55 -12.59 -33.11 -15.91
C GLU A 55 -13.89 -33.13 -16.75
N ASN A 56 -14.47 -34.33 -16.96
CA ASN A 56 -15.73 -34.51 -17.67
C ASN A 56 -16.95 -33.97 -16.90
N ASP A 57 -16.78 -33.65 -15.62
CA ASP A 57 -17.82 -33.03 -14.79
C ASP A 57 -17.74 -31.50 -14.82
N LEU A 58 -16.71 -30.90 -15.43
CA LEU A 58 -16.63 -29.45 -15.56
C LEU A 58 -17.61 -28.97 -16.64
N THR A 59 -18.58 -28.15 -16.23
CA THR A 59 -19.66 -27.65 -17.09
C THR A 59 -19.51 -26.18 -17.47
N GLY A 60 -18.68 -25.41 -16.74
CA GLY A 60 -18.49 -23.99 -17.02
C GLY A 60 -17.09 -23.49 -16.69
N PHE A 61 -16.58 -22.60 -17.53
CA PHE A 61 -15.33 -21.88 -17.33
C PHE A 61 -15.46 -20.49 -17.95
N LYS A 62 -15.52 -19.46 -17.11
CA LYS A 62 -15.66 -18.07 -17.56
C LYS A 62 -14.76 -17.14 -16.76
N LYS A 63 -14.30 -16.05 -17.38
CA LYS A 63 -13.59 -15.00 -16.66
C LYS A 63 -14.53 -14.43 -15.57
N LEU A 64 -14.01 -14.35 -14.35
CA LEU A 64 -14.75 -13.83 -13.20
C LEU A 64 -14.41 -12.36 -12.97
N ALA A 65 -13.12 -12.06 -12.88
CA ALA A 65 -12.59 -10.72 -12.67
C ALA A 65 -11.11 -10.67 -13.07
N GLU A 66 -10.58 -9.47 -13.25
CA GLU A 66 -9.15 -9.22 -13.39
C GLU A 66 -8.78 -7.90 -12.71
N GLY A 67 -7.64 -7.90 -12.03
CA GLY A 67 -7.13 -6.77 -11.25
C GLY A 67 -5.81 -6.23 -11.80
N GLY A 68 -4.98 -5.63 -10.93
CA GLY A 68 -3.65 -5.14 -11.33
C GLY A 68 -2.64 -6.25 -11.63
N PHE A 69 -2.72 -7.36 -10.89
CA PHE A 69 -1.68 -8.40 -10.86
C PHE A 69 -2.15 -9.79 -11.31
N ASN A 70 -3.46 -10.03 -11.36
CA ASN A 70 -4.00 -11.37 -11.59
C ASN A 70 -5.31 -11.34 -12.38
N ARG A 71 -5.57 -12.41 -13.12
CA ARG A 71 -6.85 -12.75 -13.72
C ARG A 71 -7.48 -13.92 -12.96
N THR A 72 -8.79 -13.89 -12.80
CA THR A 72 -9.55 -14.95 -12.14
C THR A 72 -10.64 -15.51 -13.04
N PHE A 73 -10.89 -16.80 -12.92
CA PHE A 73 -11.89 -17.55 -13.66
C PHE A 73 -12.81 -18.28 -12.69
N LEU A 74 -14.10 -18.25 -12.97
CA LEU A 74 -15.10 -19.06 -12.30
C LEU A 74 -15.19 -20.42 -13.00
N ILE A 75 -14.99 -21.48 -12.23
CA ILE A 75 -15.15 -22.86 -12.66
C ILE A 75 -16.43 -23.41 -12.05
N THR A 76 -17.25 -24.06 -12.88
CA THR A 76 -18.52 -24.70 -12.46
C THR A 76 -18.48 -26.18 -12.80
N MET A 77 -18.80 -27.02 -11.81
CA MET A 77 -18.92 -28.46 -11.93
C MET A 77 -20.39 -28.88 -12.16
N ARG A 78 -20.61 -30.10 -12.62
CA ARG A 78 -21.92 -30.68 -12.96
C ARG A 78 -22.85 -30.77 -11.75
N ASP A 79 -22.29 -30.96 -10.56
CA ASP A 79 -23.02 -30.97 -9.29
C ASP A 79 -23.41 -29.56 -8.79
N GLY A 80 -23.04 -28.52 -9.54
CA GLY A 80 -23.26 -27.12 -9.20
C GLY A 80 -22.18 -26.51 -8.29
N PHE A 81 -21.15 -27.28 -7.91
CA PHE A 81 -20.03 -26.75 -7.14
C PHE A 81 -19.24 -25.72 -7.97
N GLN A 82 -18.91 -24.59 -7.35
CA GLN A 82 -18.22 -23.48 -7.98
C GLN A 82 -16.99 -23.06 -7.20
N PHE A 83 -15.91 -22.77 -7.93
CA PHE A 83 -14.64 -22.34 -7.35
C PHE A 83 -13.87 -21.44 -8.33
N VAL A 84 -12.80 -20.82 -7.83
CA VAL A 84 -12.03 -19.81 -8.56
C VAL A 84 -10.67 -20.38 -8.96
N ALA A 85 -10.27 -20.15 -10.21
CA ALA A 85 -8.88 -20.25 -10.63
C ALA A 85 -8.30 -18.84 -10.77
N ARG A 86 -7.16 -18.58 -10.12
CA ARG A 86 -6.42 -17.31 -10.20
C ARG A 86 -5.09 -17.54 -10.91
N ILE A 87 -4.77 -16.69 -11.87
CA ILE A 87 -3.56 -16.75 -12.69
C ILE A 87 -2.85 -15.39 -12.60
N PRO A 88 -1.56 -15.32 -12.23
CA PRO A 88 -0.82 -14.07 -12.20
C PRO A 88 -0.50 -13.57 -13.61
N PHE A 89 -0.43 -12.25 -13.76
CA PHE A 89 0.07 -11.62 -14.97
C PHE A 89 1.60 -11.71 -15.10
N PRO A 90 2.14 -11.61 -16.33
CA PRO A 90 3.58 -11.54 -16.55
C PRO A 90 4.30 -10.45 -15.74
N VAL A 91 3.67 -9.29 -15.51
CA VAL A 91 4.25 -8.19 -14.71
C VAL A 91 4.43 -8.52 -13.22
N THR A 92 3.72 -9.52 -12.72
CA THR A 92 3.83 -9.97 -11.33
C THR A 92 5.14 -10.72 -11.15
N GLU A 93 6.08 -10.18 -10.39
CA GLU A 93 7.37 -10.83 -10.09
C GLU A 93 7.79 -10.58 -8.63
N PRO A 94 8.50 -11.54 -8.00
CA PRO A 94 8.80 -12.90 -8.45
C PRO A 94 7.60 -13.87 -8.30
N LYS A 95 7.08 -14.43 -9.40
CA LYS A 95 5.83 -15.24 -9.40
C LYS A 95 5.84 -16.39 -8.40
N SER A 96 6.92 -17.17 -8.38
CA SER A 96 7.01 -18.38 -7.58
C SER A 96 6.94 -18.08 -6.08
N LEU A 97 7.66 -17.06 -5.62
CA LEU A 97 7.64 -16.63 -4.22
C LEU A 97 6.29 -15.98 -3.87
N LEU A 98 5.70 -15.17 -4.76
CA LEU A 98 4.42 -14.53 -4.50
C LEU A 98 3.28 -15.54 -4.32
N ILE A 99 3.22 -16.57 -5.17
CA ILE A 99 2.21 -17.63 -5.04
C ILE A 99 2.47 -18.49 -3.81
N ALA A 100 3.72 -18.89 -3.58
CA ALA A 100 4.09 -19.66 -2.40
C ALA A 100 3.75 -18.91 -1.11
N ASN A 101 3.98 -17.60 -1.08
CA ASN A 101 3.63 -16.75 0.05
C ASN A 101 2.13 -16.60 0.23
N GLU A 102 1.40 -16.28 -0.84
CA GLU A 102 -0.04 -16.06 -0.78
C GLU A 102 -0.78 -17.32 -0.29
N VAL A 103 -0.47 -18.48 -0.87
CA VAL A 103 -1.09 -19.75 -0.48
C VAL A 103 -0.79 -20.10 0.97
N ALA A 104 0.48 -20.03 1.38
CA ALA A 104 0.86 -20.36 2.74
C ALA A 104 0.24 -19.39 3.76
N THR A 105 0.17 -18.10 3.44
CA THR A 105 -0.51 -17.09 4.27
C THR A 105 -1.99 -17.41 4.41
N MET A 106 -2.68 -17.72 3.30
CA MET A 106 -4.09 -18.04 3.33
C MET A 106 -4.38 -19.27 4.20
N ASP A 107 -3.63 -20.36 4.02
CA ASP A 107 -3.82 -21.58 4.77
C ASP A 107 -3.43 -21.43 6.26
N PHE A 108 -2.37 -20.67 6.57
CA PHE A 108 -2.00 -20.35 7.95
C PHE A 108 -3.10 -19.55 8.64
N LEU A 109 -3.59 -18.48 8.03
CA LEU A 109 -4.66 -17.68 8.63
C LEU A 109 -5.96 -18.48 8.73
N ARG A 110 -6.32 -19.27 7.71
CA ARG A 110 -7.49 -20.14 7.80
C ARG A 110 -7.38 -21.14 8.94
N SER A 111 -6.20 -21.73 9.18
CA SER A 111 -6.00 -22.64 10.31
C SER A 111 -6.13 -21.96 11.68
N HIS A 112 -6.04 -20.63 11.74
CA HIS A 112 -6.28 -19.82 12.93
C HIS A 112 -7.72 -19.25 13.01
N GLY A 113 -8.62 -19.71 12.14
CA GLY A 113 -10.05 -19.39 12.20
C GLY A 113 -10.44 -18.06 11.53
N PHE A 114 -9.55 -17.47 10.72
CA PHE A 114 -9.88 -16.29 9.93
C PHE A 114 -10.78 -16.65 8.73
N PRO A 115 -11.68 -15.74 8.29
CA PRO A 115 -12.58 -15.96 7.15
C PRO A 115 -11.82 -15.82 5.83
N ILE A 116 -10.96 -16.80 5.52
CA ILE A 116 -10.08 -16.80 4.34
C ILE A 116 -10.53 -17.92 3.40
N PRO A 117 -10.63 -17.71 2.07
CA PRO A 117 -10.98 -18.77 1.13
C PRO A 117 -10.05 -19.99 1.26
N ARG A 118 -10.61 -21.21 1.16
CA ARG A 118 -9.81 -22.44 1.14
C ARG A 118 -9.05 -22.58 -0.17
N VAL A 119 -7.77 -22.95 -0.11
CA VAL A 119 -7.01 -23.36 -1.32
C VAL A 119 -7.26 -24.84 -1.61
N PHE A 120 -7.57 -25.16 -2.86
CA PHE A 120 -7.76 -26.54 -3.36
C PHE A 120 -6.52 -27.10 -4.03
N GLY A 121 -5.75 -26.26 -4.73
CA GLY A 121 -4.50 -26.63 -5.37
C GLY A 121 -3.81 -25.42 -5.97
N TYR A 122 -2.51 -25.51 -6.24
CA TYR A 122 -1.74 -24.41 -6.81
C TYR A 122 -0.49 -24.94 -7.53
N SER A 123 0.11 -24.11 -8.36
CA SER A 123 1.44 -24.33 -8.90
C SER A 123 2.23 -23.02 -8.86
N THR A 124 3.43 -23.07 -8.27
CA THR A 124 4.36 -21.92 -8.18
C THR A 124 5.22 -21.75 -9.43
N ALA A 125 5.18 -22.72 -10.36
CA ALA A 125 5.95 -22.70 -11.59
C ALA A 125 5.04 -22.92 -12.82
N ALA A 126 5.39 -22.26 -13.92
CA ALA A 126 4.76 -22.47 -15.22
C ALA A 126 5.12 -23.83 -15.87
N ASP A 127 6.11 -24.56 -15.34
CA ASP A 127 6.48 -25.92 -15.78
C ASP A 127 5.45 -26.95 -15.27
N ASN A 128 4.24 -26.85 -15.81
CA ASN A 128 3.13 -27.76 -15.59
C ASN A 128 2.28 -27.80 -16.87
N PRO A 129 1.35 -28.77 -17.02
CA PRO A 129 0.56 -28.91 -18.24
C PRO A 129 -0.25 -27.69 -18.67
N ALA A 130 -0.64 -26.81 -17.74
CA ALA A 130 -1.33 -25.55 -18.08
C ALA A 130 -0.38 -24.49 -18.68
N GLY A 131 0.94 -24.62 -18.51
CA GLY A 131 1.92 -23.63 -18.99
C GLY A 131 1.88 -22.30 -18.23
N THR A 132 1.28 -22.29 -17.04
CA THR A 132 1.17 -21.09 -16.19
C THR A 132 1.08 -21.47 -14.73
N GLU A 133 1.58 -20.61 -13.86
CA GLU A 133 1.29 -20.65 -12.44
C GLU A 133 -0.20 -20.41 -12.19
N TYR A 134 -0.73 -20.97 -11.10
CA TYR A 134 -2.14 -20.82 -10.75
C TYR A 134 -2.41 -21.08 -9.26
N ILE A 135 -3.55 -20.59 -8.78
CA ILE A 135 -4.17 -20.97 -7.51
C ILE A 135 -5.64 -21.34 -7.77
N PHE A 136 -6.05 -22.54 -7.39
CA PHE A 136 -7.45 -22.96 -7.30
C PHE A 136 -7.93 -22.78 -5.87
N MET A 137 -9.01 -22.04 -5.67
CA MET A 137 -9.49 -21.67 -4.35
C MET A 137 -11.01 -21.54 -4.28
N GLU A 138 -11.55 -21.58 -3.07
CA GLU A 138 -12.95 -21.40 -2.75
C GLU A 138 -13.52 -20.09 -3.34
N LEU A 139 -14.68 -20.18 -3.97
CA LEU A 139 -15.50 -19.01 -4.28
C LEU A 139 -16.23 -18.58 -3.00
N VAL A 140 -15.85 -17.44 -2.44
CA VAL A 140 -16.58 -16.87 -1.30
C VAL A 140 -17.89 -16.28 -1.77
N THR A 141 -19.00 -16.89 -1.39
CA THR A 141 -20.35 -16.40 -1.70
C THR A 141 -20.76 -15.28 -0.76
N GLY A 142 -21.14 -14.12 -1.30
CA GLY A 142 -21.60 -12.97 -0.54
C GLY A 142 -21.60 -11.71 -1.40
N THR A 143 -21.78 -10.55 -0.77
CA THR A 143 -21.73 -9.26 -1.43
C THR A 143 -20.32 -8.68 -1.29
N ASN A 144 -19.73 -8.24 -2.41
CA ASN A 144 -18.48 -7.49 -2.34
C ASN A 144 -18.74 -6.14 -1.67
N LEU A 145 -17.99 -5.82 -0.62
CA LEU A 145 -18.23 -4.60 0.14
C LEU A 145 -18.03 -3.35 -0.73
N GLY A 146 -17.13 -3.38 -1.70
CA GLY A 146 -16.91 -2.30 -2.67
C GLY A 146 -18.16 -1.90 -3.46
N ASP A 147 -18.98 -2.88 -3.85
CA ASP A 147 -20.20 -2.65 -4.64
C ASP A 147 -21.28 -1.89 -3.86
N VAL A 148 -21.28 -2.02 -2.54
CA VAL A 148 -22.30 -1.43 -1.66
C VAL A 148 -21.77 -0.33 -0.76
N TRP A 149 -20.45 -0.15 -0.66
CA TRP A 149 -19.78 0.71 0.34
C TRP A 149 -20.34 2.13 0.40
N PHE A 150 -20.55 2.73 -0.77
CA PHE A 150 -21.04 4.10 -0.92
C PHE A 150 -22.54 4.25 -0.69
N ASN A 151 -23.28 3.13 -0.68
CA ASN A 151 -24.72 3.07 -0.43
C ASN A 151 -25.06 2.73 1.03
N LEU A 152 -24.08 2.26 1.81
CA LEU A 152 -24.26 1.94 3.22
C LEU A 152 -24.53 3.20 4.05
N SER A 153 -25.44 3.08 5.00
CA SER A 153 -25.67 4.11 6.00
C SER A 153 -24.46 4.32 6.90
N GLU A 154 -24.48 5.44 7.61
CA GLU A 154 -23.45 5.81 8.55
C GLU A 154 -23.18 4.75 9.63
N GLN A 155 -24.25 4.11 10.14
CA GLN A 155 -24.20 3.07 11.17
C GLN A 155 -23.71 1.73 10.63
N GLU A 156 -24.06 1.40 9.39
CA GLU A 156 -23.61 0.18 8.71
C GLU A 156 -22.10 0.26 8.44
N GLN A 157 -21.59 1.40 7.98
CA GLN A 157 -20.15 1.63 7.83
C GLN A 157 -19.42 1.48 9.17
N THR A 158 -19.97 2.02 10.27
CA THR A 158 -19.42 1.84 11.63
C THR A 158 -19.36 0.36 12.04
N THR A 159 -20.40 -0.41 11.71
CA THR A 159 -20.45 -1.85 11.99
C THR A 159 -19.34 -2.58 11.24
N ILE A 160 -19.14 -2.26 9.96
CA ILE A 160 -18.05 -2.82 9.15
C ILE A 160 -16.68 -2.46 9.73
N ILE A 161 -16.43 -1.18 10.05
CA ILE A 161 -15.16 -0.74 10.64
C ILE A 161 -14.87 -1.49 11.95
N THR A 162 -15.89 -1.66 12.80
CA THR A 162 -15.78 -2.44 14.04
C THR A 162 -15.35 -3.88 13.76
N ASN A 163 -16.01 -4.56 12.81
CA ASN A 163 -15.68 -5.93 12.42
C ASN A 163 -14.25 -6.04 11.86
N LEU A 164 -13.82 -5.08 11.05
CA LEU A 164 -12.46 -5.06 10.48
C LEU A 164 -11.41 -4.89 11.58
N VAL A 165 -11.59 -3.95 12.51
CA VAL A 165 -10.66 -3.76 13.64
C VAL A 165 -10.59 -5.00 14.53
N GLN A 166 -11.71 -5.71 14.74
CA GLN A 166 -11.69 -6.98 15.48
C GLN A 166 -10.86 -8.05 14.78
N ILE A 167 -10.92 -8.13 13.45
CA ILE A 167 -10.09 -9.05 12.67
C ILE A 167 -8.62 -8.63 12.76
N GLU A 168 -8.31 -7.34 12.59
CA GLU A 168 -6.93 -6.85 12.71
C GLU A 168 -6.34 -7.09 14.10
N SER A 169 -7.11 -6.90 15.17
CA SER A 169 -6.71 -7.23 16.54
C SER A 169 -6.29 -8.70 16.67
N LYS A 170 -7.09 -9.62 16.11
CA LYS A 170 -6.77 -11.05 16.10
C LYS A 170 -5.55 -11.36 15.23
N LEU A 171 -5.40 -10.72 14.07
CA LEU A 171 -4.24 -10.90 13.18
C LEU A 171 -2.94 -10.49 13.88
N MET A 172 -2.95 -9.32 14.54
CA MET A 172 -1.79 -8.82 15.28
C MET A 172 -1.48 -9.62 16.56
N ALA A 173 -2.46 -10.37 17.09
CA ALA A 173 -2.24 -11.25 18.23
C ALA A 173 -1.43 -12.51 17.89
N LEU A 174 -1.36 -12.89 16.60
CA LEU A 174 -0.55 -14.03 16.13
C LEU A 174 0.94 -13.81 16.47
N ARG A 175 1.65 -14.91 16.74
CA ARG A 175 3.06 -14.87 17.14
C ARG A 175 3.94 -15.44 16.04
N PHE A 176 4.92 -14.66 15.61
CA PHE A 176 5.89 -15.04 14.60
C PHE A 176 7.31 -14.94 15.16
N PRO A 177 8.22 -15.84 14.75
CA PRO A 177 9.60 -15.86 15.25
C PRO A 177 10.50 -14.79 14.60
N ALA A 178 10.06 -14.19 13.49
CA ALA A 178 10.84 -13.25 12.69
C ALA A 178 9.92 -12.43 11.76
N SER A 179 10.47 -11.38 11.15
CA SER A 179 9.81 -10.61 10.08
C SER A 179 10.20 -11.16 8.69
N GLY A 180 9.40 -10.88 7.67
CA GLY A 180 9.56 -11.41 6.30
C GLY A 180 8.21 -11.81 5.70
N SER A 181 8.20 -12.87 4.89
CA SER A 181 6.95 -13.43 4.34
C SER A 181 6.78 -14.89 4.77
N LEU A 182 5.53 -15.34 4.86
CA LEU A 182 5.18 -16.69 5.31
C LEU A 182 5.15 -17.66 4.12
N TYR A 183 5.72 -18.85 4.28
CA TYR A 183 5.81 -19.89 3.25
C TYR A 183 5.54 -21.27 3.83
N TYR A 184 5.20 -22.22 2.97
CA TYR A 184 5.49 -23.62 3.24
C TYR A 184 6.97 -23.88 3.07
N CYS A 185 7.56 -24.67 3.97
CA CYS A 185 8.97 -25.03 3.89
C CYS A 185 9.30 -25.70 2.55
N ASP A 186 8.40 -26.53 2.04
CA ASP A 186 8.63 -27.29 0.81
C ASP A 186 8.58 -26.43 -0.46
N ASP A 187 7.87 -25.30 -0.43
CA ASP A 187 7.74 -24.39 -1.58
C ASP A 187 8.90 -23.39 -1.66
N LEU A 188 9.69 -23.26 -0.59
CA LEU A 188 10.84 -22.37 -0.56
C LEU A 188 12.12 -23.17 -0.88
N PRO A 189 12.89 -22.81 -1.93
CA PRO A 189 14.16 -23.47 -2.22
C PRO A 189 15.16 -23.40 -1.06
N ASN A 190 15.97 -24.45 -0.86
CA ASN A 190 16.97 -24.52 0.23
C ASN A 190 18.05 -23.42 0.16
N THR A 191 18.16 -22.72 -0.97
CA THR A 191 19.05 -21.56 -1.13
C THR A 191 18.57 -20.34 -0.36
N TYR A 192 17.28 -20.24 -0.05
CA TYR A 192 16.75 -19.12 0.73
C TYR A 192 16.87 -19.39 2.23
N PRO A 193 17.37 -18.42 3.02
CA PRO A 193 17.30 -18.50 4.47
C PRO A 193 15.84 -18.57 4.93
N ARG A 194 15.60 -19.30 6.01
CA ARG A 194 14.25 -19.50 6.57
C ARG A 194 14.29 -19.69 8.07
N ILE A 195 13.21 -19.30 8.74
CA ILE A 195 13.02 -19.50 10.18
C ILE A 195 11.70 -20.25 10.38
N LEU A 196 11.77 -21.43 11.01
CA LEU A 196 10.60 -22.30 11.20
C LEU A 196 9.60 -21.67 12.17
N ILE A 197 8.31 -21.74 11.83
CA ILE A 197 7.22 -21.41 12.75
C ILE A 197 6.92 -22.67 13.55
N GLN A 198 7.07 -22.60 14.87
CA GLN A 198 6.81 -23.74 15.74
C GLN A 198 5.29 -24.06 15.72
N PRO A 199 4.89 -25.32 15.50
CA PRO A 199 3.49 -25.69 15.50
C PRO A 199 2.89 -25.51 16.90
N SER A 200 1.77 -24.81 16.99
CA SER A 200 1.09 -24.58 18.28
C SER A 200 0.53 -25.87 18.89
N ASN A 201 0.30 -26.92 18.08
CA ASN A 201 -0.17 -28.24 18.50
C ASN A 201 0.53 -29.33 17.66
N ALA A 202 1.43 -30.09 18.28
CA ALA A 202 2.30 -31.09 17.65
C ALA A 202 1.62 -32.42 17.24
N ASN A 203 0.31 -32.42 16.92
CA ASN A 203 -0.47 -33.66 16.80
C ASN A 203 -0.92 -34.03 15.38
N ASN A 204 -0.39 -33.41 14.32
CA ASN A 204 -0.64 -33.85 12.95
C ASN A 204 0.68 -34.00 12.20
N GLU A 205 1.20 -35.23 12.13
CA GLU A 205 2.39 -35.59 11.33
C GLU A 205 2.22 -35.26 9.83
N ASN A 206 0.99 -34.97 9.37
CA ASN A 206 0.67 -34.63 7.98
C ASN A 206 0.43 -33.13 7.71
N SER A 207 0.57 -32.23 8.69
CA SER A 207 0.41 -30.80 8.43
C SER A 207 1.67 -30.20 7.83
N LYS A 208 1.55 -29.54 6.67
CA LYS A 208 2.66 -28.81 6.02
C LYS A 208 3.32 -27.84 7.02
N GLN A 209 4.64 -27.83 7.06
CA GLN A 209 5.40 -26.99 7.97
C GLN A 209 5.55 -25.56 7.42
N PHE A 210 5.24 -24.56 8.25
CA PHE A 210 5.38 -23.15 7.88
C PHE A 210 6.74 -22.58 8.29
N CYS A 211 7.25 -21.64 7.49
CA CYS A 211 8.44 -20.86 7.82
C CYS A 211 8.30 -19.39 7.39
N ILE A 212 9.09 -18.53 8.02
CA ILE A 212 9.34 -17.16 7.58
C ILE A 212 10.54 -17.16 6.64
N GLY A 213 10.36 -16.62 5.44
CA GLY A 213 11.36 -16.55 4.38
C GLY A 213 11.54 -15.11 3.87
N PRO A 214 12.00 -14.94 2.62
CA PRO A 214 12.24 -13.62 2.05
C PRO A 214 10.94 -12.83 1.88
N ASP A 215 10.99 -11.54 2.21
CA ASP A 215 9.95 -10.54 2.07
C ASP A 215 9.55 -10.33 0.60
N THR A 216 8.26 -10.42 0.32
CA THR A 216 7.67 -10.29 -1.03
C THR A 216 7.12 -8.90 -1.33
N SER A 217 7.44 -7.88 -0.52
CA SER A 217 7.05 -6.49 -0.77
C SER A 217 7.52 -6.05 -2.15
N PHE A 218 6.60 -5.48 -2.94
CA PHE A 218 6.86 -5.05 -4.32
C PHE A 218 8.15 -4.23 -4.49
N ARG A 219 8.42 -3.28 -3.58
CA ARG A 219 9.62 -2.41 -3.55
C ARG A 219 10.97 -3.15 -3.52
N LEU A 220 10.99 -4.42 -3.12
CA LEU A 220 12.21 -5.24 -3.05
C LEU A 220 12.55 -5.95 -4.36
N TRP A 221 11.59 -6.04 -5.28
CA TRP A 221 11.68 -6.91 -6.46
C TRP A 221 11.42 -6.19 -7.78
N PHE A 222 10.89 -4.97 -7.75
CA PHE A 222 10.49 -4.23 -8.94
C PHE A 222 11.62 -4.06 -9.97
N GLY A 223 11.35 -4.50 -11.19
CA GLY A 223 12.22 -4.38 -12.37
C GLY A 223 13.59 -5.03 -12.19
N LYS A 224 14.68 -4.32 -12.48
CA LYS A 224 16.06 -4.86 -12.40
C LYS A 224 16.47 -5.25 -10.97
N ARG A 225 15.76 -4.79 -9.94
CA ARG A 225 15.97 -5.19 -8.53
C ARG A 225 15.73 -6.69 -8.31
N LEU A 226 14.95 -7.34 -9.18
CA LEU A 226 14.74 -8.79 -9.20
C LEU A 226 16.06 -9.56 -9.27
N ASN A 227 17.05 -9.04 -10.01
CA ASN A 227 18.31 -9.73 -10.31
C ASN A 227 19.42 -9.44 -9.30
N LEU A 228 19.17 -8.57 -8.31
CA LEU A 228 20.17 -8.23 -7.30
C LEU A 228 20.39 -9.38 -6.31
N ASN A 229 21.66 -9.68 -6.06
CA ASN A 229 22.06 -10.60 -5.00
C ASN A 229 22.14 -9.87 -3.65
N VAL A 230 20.98 -9.55 -3.09
CA VAL A 230 20.82 -8.88 -1.80
C VAL A 230 19.96 -9.71 -0.86
N GLU A 231 20.20 -9.58 0.44
CA GLU A 231 19.35 -10.18 1.45
C GLU A 231 17.96 -9.53 1.43
N ARG A 232 16.92 -10.36 1.54
CA ARG A 232 15.51 -9.93 1.55
C ARG A 232 14.75 -10.52 2.74
N GLY A 233 15.48 -10.86 3.79
CA GLY A 233 14.95 -11.59 4.94
C GLY A 233 15.06 -13.11 4.82
N PRO A 234 14.57 -13.87 5.81
CA PRO A 234 13.80 -13.39 6.96
C PRO A 234 14.63 -12.50 7.90
N TYR A 235 14.00 -11.54 8.56
CA TYR A 235 14.65 -10.57 9.44
C TYR A 235 14.49 -10.99 10.91
N GLN A 236 15.61 -11.24 11.59
CA GLN A 236 15.61 -11.68 12.99
C GLN A 236 15.36 -10.54 13.99
N ASP A 237 15.67 -9.30 13.59
CA ASP A 237 15.51 -8.12 14.43
C ASP A 237 14.92 -6.93 13.66
N CYS A 238 14.56 -5.88 14.41
CA CYS A 238 13.99 -4.66 13.84
C CYS A 238 14.99 -3.89 12.96
N PHE A 239 16.29 -4.00 13.24
CA PHE A 239 17.32 -3.27 12.50
C PHE A 239 17.43 -3.80 11.07
N ALA A 240 17.45 -5.12 10.89
CA ALA A 240 17.43 -5.75 9.58
C ALA A 240 16.16 -5.40 8.78
N ALA A 241 14.98 -5.46 9.42
CA ALA A 241 13.71 -5.09 8.78
C ALA A 241 13.67 -3.60 8.36
N LEU A 242 14.28 -2.73 9.17
CA LEU A 242 14.34 -1.29 8.92
C LEU A 242 15.33 -0.92 7.81
N THR A 243 16.49 -1.58 7.74
CA THR A 243 17.60 -1.16 6.87
C THR A 243 17.65 -1.87 5.51
N THR A 244 17.04 -3.05 5.36
CA THR A 244 17.14 -3.88 4.14
C THR A 244 16.71 -3.13 2.88
N GLY A 245 15.60 -2.38 2.93
CA GLY A 245 15.10 -1.62 1.78
C GLY A 245 16.13 -0.60 1.26
N ALA A 246 16.74 0.15 2.17
CA ALA A 246 17.77 1.14 1.84
C ALA A 246 19.06 0.49 1.32
N THR A 247 19.52 -0.59 1.95
CA THR A 247 20.70 -1.34 1.50
C THR A 247 20.49 -1.91 0.09
N LYS A 248 19.30 -2.47 -0.19
CA LYS A 248 18.91 -2.91 -1.53
C LYS A 248 18.95 -1.75 -2.53
N GLU A 249 18.43 -0.58 -2.17
CA GLU A 249 18.35 0.54 -3.11
C GLU A 249 19.73 1.14 -3.38
N ILE A 250 20.62 1.19 -2.39
CA ILE A 250 22.04 1.53 -2.60
C ILE A 250 22.70 0.55 -3.56
N ALA A 251 22.46 -0.76 -3.40
CA ALA A 251 23.02 -1.78 -4.30
C ALA A 251 22.52 -1.58 -5.74
N TYR A 252 21.20 -1.37 -5.91
CA TYR A 252 20.59 -1.07 -7.21
C TYR A 252 21.24 0.16 -7.88
N LEU A 253 21.29 1.29 -7.17
CA LEU A 253 21.80 2.55 -7.72
C LEU A 253 23.32 2.54 -7.92
N SER A 254 24.05 1.69 -7.20
CA SER A 254 25.49 1.54 -7.42
C SER A 254 25.79 0.76 -8.70
N GLU A 255 24.94 -0.21 -9.07
CA GLU A 255 25.11 -1.05 -10.25
C GLU A 255 24.49 -0.44 -11.51
N PHE A 256 23.27 0.10 -11.39
CA PHE A 256 22.45 0.55 -12.54
C PHE A 256 22.15 2.05 -12.53
N GLY A 257 22.52 2.77 -11.46
CA GLY A 257 22.13 4.17 -11.29
C GLY A 257 22.68 5.08 -12.39
N LYS A 258 21.81 5.95 -12.89
CA LYS A 258 22.14 7.04 -13.81
C LYS A 258 21.29 8.27 -13.51
N PRO A 259 21.67 9.47 -13.97
CA PRO A 259 20.81 10.63 -13.82
C PRO A 259 19.46 10.42 -14.54
N LEU A 260 18.35 10.72 -13.87
CA LEU A 260 16.99 10.53 -14.39
C LEU A 260 16.16 11.79 -14.20
N LEU A 261 15.32 12.12 -15.18
CA LEU A 261 14.21 13.05 -14.93
C LEU A 261 13.23 12.41 -13.95
N PRO A 262 12.57 13.17 -13.07
CA PRO A 262 11.44 12.66 -12.29
C PRO A 262 10.44 11.92 -13.19
N PHE A 263 10.05 10.71 -12.77
CA PHE A 263 9.09 9.88 -13.50
C PHE A 263 7.75 10.60 -13.66
N GLN A 264 7.25 11.18 -12.56
CA GLN A 264 6.08 12.06 -12.60
C GLN A 264 6.46 13.37 -13.32
N ARG A 265 5.89 13.59 -14.51
CA ARG A 265 6.33 14.65 -15.41
C ARG A 265 6.12 16.07 -14.86
N LEU A 266 5.08 16.33 -14.07
CA LEU A 266 4.87 17.65 -13.44
C LEU A 266 5.99 18.00 -12.45
N ARG A 267 6.64 17.00 -11.85
CA ARG A 267 7.80 17.25 -10.98
C ARG A 267 9.04 17.68 -11.76
N ARG A 268 9.08 17.55 -13.09
CA ARG A 268 10.25 17.95 -13.90
C ARG A 268 10.47 19.46 -13.87
N GLU A 269 9.40 20.25 -13.86
CA GLU A 269 9.49 21.71 -13.78
C GLU A 269 10.14 22.18 -12.47
N VAL A 270 9.84 21.49 -11.36
CA VAL A 270 10.43 21.76 -10.03
C VAL A 270 11.97 21.71 -10.09
N HIS A 271 12.51 20.90 -10.99
CA HIS A 271 13.93 20.72 -11.21
C HIS A 271 14.44 21.38 -12.50
N ALA A 272 13.71 22.36 -13.05
CA ALA A 272 14.03 23.02 -14.30
C ALA A 272 14.31 22.06 -15.48
N TYR A 273 13.62 20.91 -15.48
CA TYR A 273 13.76 19.84 -16.47
C TYR A 273 15.17 19.23 -16.54
N GLU A 274 15.93 19.29 -15.45
CA GLU A 274 17.25 18.67 -15.36
C GLU A 274 17.17 17.25 -14.75
N PRO A 275 17.97 16.28 -15.24
CA PRO A 275 18.07 14.96 -14.62
C PRO A 275 18.64 15.03 -13.20
N GLN A 276 18.02 14.30 -12.28
CA GLN A 276 18.44 14.20 -10.90
C GLN A 276 19.50 13.11 -10.72
N SER A 277 20.50 13.38 -9.88
CA SER A 277 21.63 12.48 -9.66
C SER A 277 21.27 11.35 -8.68
N HIS A 278 21.33 10.10 -9.13
CA HIS A 278 21.22 8.91 -8.26
C HIS A 278 22.23 8.93 -7.10
N LYS A 279 23.39 9.58 -7.28
CA LYS A 279 24.41 9.67 -6.23
C LYS A 279 23.93 10.49 -5.04
N ASP A 280 23.13 11.52 -5.28
CA ASP A 280 22.58 12.35 -4.21
C ASP A 280 21.56 11.55 -3.40
N HIS A 281 20.75 10.74 -4.07
CA HIS A 281 19.84 9.80 -3.41
C HIS A 281 20.62 8.72 -2.61
N ILE A 282 21.72 8.16 -3.14
CA ILE A 282 22.60 7.26 -2.38
C ILE A 282 23.12 7.94 -1.09
N GLN A 283 23.48 9.23 -1.13
CA GLN A 283 23.91 9.93 0.08
C GLN A 283 22.77 10.08 1.10
N ASN A 284 21.54 10.35 0.64
CA ASN A 284 20.38 10.38 1.53
C ASN A 284 20.11 9.00 2.15
N LEU A 285 20.23 7.91 1.39
CA LEU A 285 20.11 6.55 1.90
C LEU A 285 21.20 6.23 2.94
N LYS A 286 22.44 6.67 2.72
CA LYS A 286 23.52 6.53 3.72
C LYS A 286 23.24 7.33 4.99
N LYS A 287 22.70 8.55 4.87
CA LYS A 287 22.24 9.34 6.01
C LYS A 287 21.12 8.61 6.77
N TYR A 288 20.15 8.03 6.07
CA TYR A 288 19.12 7.18 6.66
C TYR A 288 19.69 5.97 7.41
N LEU A 289 20.66 5.27 6.83
CA LEU A 289 21.31 4.13 7.49
C LEU A 289 22.09 4.56 8.76
N ALA A 290 22.66 5.76 8.77
CA ALA A 290 23.39 6.28 9.93
C ALA A 290 22.49 6.57 11.15
N ILE A 291 21.22 6.90 10.93
CA ILE A 291 20.23 7.16 11.99
C ILE A 291 19.38 5.93 12.32
N ALA A 292 19.38 4.89 11.47
CA ALA A 292 18.47 3.76 11.57
C ALA A 292 18.47 3.06 12.95
N PRO A 293 19.62 2.87 13.65
CA PRO A 293 19.61 2.29 14.99
C PRO A 293 18.73 3.06 15.99
N ASP A 294 18.76 4.39 15.93
CA ASP A 294 18.02 5.28 16.84
C ASP A 294 16.54 5.46 16.45
N LEU A 295 16.16 5.02 15.25
CA LEU A 295 14.75 5.02 14.82
C LEU A 295 13.97 3.85 15.42
N ILE A 296 14.63 2.81 15.93
CA ILE A 296 13.99 1.67 16.58
C ILE A 296 13.47 2.13 17.95
N PRO A 297 12.16 2.02 18.25
CA PRO A 297 11.62 2.41 19.55
C PRO A 297 12.36 1.68 20.68
N ASN A 298 12.98 2.39 21.62
CA ASN A 298 13.82 1.80 22.66
C ASN A 298 13.39 2.19 24.09
N GLY A 299 12.22 2.80 24.25
CA GLY A 299 11.65 3.09 25.57
C GLY A 299 11.41 1.80 26.36
N GLU A 300 11.51 1.88 27.69
CA GLU A 300 11.35 0.71 28.58
C GLU A 300 10.02 -0.03 28.36
N THR A 301 8.97 0.69 27.98
CA THR A 301 7.63 0.16 27.71
C THR A 301 7.41 -0.28 26.26
N ASP A 302 8.35 -0.07 25.35
CA ASP A 302 8.13 -0.16 23.90
C ASP A 302 8.44 -1.53 23.29
N GLN A 303 8.84 -2.50 24.10
CA GLN A 303 9.25 -3.83 23.61
C GLN A 303 8.15 -4.54 22.79
N TYR A 304 6.87 -4.28 23.08
CA TYR A 304 5.75 -4.83 22.31
C TYR A 304 5.72 -4.33 20.85
N LEU A 305 6.31 -3.16 20.56
CA LEU A 305 6.40 -2.58 19.22
C LEU A 305 7.33 -3.38 18.30
N HIS A 306 8.30 -4.11 18.86
CA HIS A 306 9.27 -4.90 18.10
C HIS A 306 8.68 -6.21 17.60
N ARG A 307 7.56 -6.63 18.18
CA ARG A 307 6.92 -7.90 17.84
C ARG A 307 6.55 -7.93 16.36
N PRO A 308 6.94 -8.97 15.61
CA PRO A 308 6.48 -9.15 14.25
C PRO A 308 4.97 -9.48 14.23
N VAL A 309 4.21 -8.74 13.43
CA VAL A 309 2.76 -8.88 13.26
C VAL A 309 2.39 -8.94 11.78
N ILE A 310 1.29 -9.61 11.46
CA ILE A 310 0.72 -9.64 10.11
C ILE A 310 -0.50 -8.72 10.03
N ARG A 311 -0.68 -8.11 8.87
CA ARG A 311 -1.89 -7.37 8.49
C ARG A 311 -2.26 -7.71 7.06
N HIS A 312 -3.50 -7.45 6.71
CA HIS A 312 -3.92 -7.54 5.32
C HIS A 312 -3.15 -6.49 4.49
N PRO A 313 -2.49 -6.88 3.38
CA PRO A 313 -1.62 -5.98 2.61
C PRO A 313 -2.41 -4.85 1.93
N ASP A 314 -3.65 -5.12 1.54
CA ASP A 314 -4.52 -4.17 0.86
C ASP A 314 -5.96 -4.20 1.40
N LEU A 315 -6.16 -3.69 2.62
CA LEU A 315 -7.48 -3.71 3.28
C LEU A 315 -8.42 -2.62 2.72
N GLN A 316 -8.96 -2.88 1.54
CA GLN A 316 -9.95 -2.02 0.89
C GLN A 316 -11.30 -2.74 0.70
N PRO A 317 -12.41 -2.01 0.53
CA PRO A 317 -13.75 -2.60 0.36
C PRO A 317 -13.82 -3.70 -0.70
N ASN A 318 -13.09 -3.57 -1.81
CA ASN A 318 -13.10 -4.56 -2.89
C ASN A 318 -12.54 -5.94 -2.48
N ASN A 319 -11.76 -6.00 -1.39
CA ASN A 319 -11.14 -7.22 -0.88
C ASN A 319 -11.90 -7.84 0.31
N VAL A 320 -13.10 -7.33 0.61
CA VAL A 320 -13.95 -7.79 1.72
C VAL A 320 -15.28 -8.29 1.18
N ILE A 321 -15.61 -9.54 1.49
CA ILE A 321 -16.91 -10.15 1.18
C ILE A 321 -17.75 -10.22 2.44
N VAL A 322 -18.98 -9.70 2.38
CA VAL A 322 -19.89 -9.63 3.52
C VAL A 322 -21.18 -10.42 3.29
N THR A 323 -21.83 -10.82 4.39
CA THR A 323 -23.20 -11.33 4.39
C THR A 323 -24.22 -10.20 4.23
N GLU A 324 -25.50 -10.53 4.02
CA GLU A 324 -26.61 -9.57 4.06
C GLU A 324 -26.68 -8.82 5.41
N SER A 325 -26.21 -9.44 6.49
CA SER A 325 -26.10 -8.86 7.83
C SER A 325 -24.78 -8.14 8.11
N LEU A 326 -24.01 -7.81 7.05
CA LEU A 326 -22.75 -7.07 7.12
C LEU A 326 -21.66 -7.73 7.99
N GLN A 327 -21.72 -9.06 8.13
CA GLN A 327 -20.64 -9.83 8.76
C GLN A 327 -19.59 -10.18 7.72
N VAL A 328 -18.30 -10.03 8.07
CA VAL A 328 -17.20 -10.38 7.18
C VAL A 328 -17.15 -11.90 7.00
N LYS A 329 -17.38 -12.34 5.76
CA LYS A 329 -17.40 -13.76 5.37
C LYS A 329 -16.16 -14.17 4.58
N GLY A 330 -15.49 -13.22 3.94
CA GLY A 330 -14.24 -13.46 3.21
C GLY A 330 -13.31 -12.25 3.21
N LEU A 331 -12.03 -12.49 3.44
CA LEU A 331 -10.94 -11.58 3.11
C LEU A 331 -10.11 -12.21 2.01
N ILE A 332 -10.01 -11.53 0.88
CA ILE A 332 -9.34 -12.00 -0.34
C ILE A 332 -8.16 -11.10 -0.68
N ASP A 333 -7.30 -11.58 -1.57
CA ASP A 333 -6.10 -10.87 -2.03
C ASP A 333 -5.03 -10.69 -0.94
N TRP A 334 -4.40 -11.81 -0.59
CA TRP A 334 -3.28 -11.87 0.37
C TRP A 334 -1.92 -11.81 -0.35
N GLN A 335 -1.90 -11.45 -1.63
CA GLN A 335 -0.66 -11.24 -2.38
C GLN A 335 0.17 -10.12 -1.74
N HIS A 336 1.49 -10.28 -1.72
CA HIS A 336 2.43 -9.37 -1.03
C HIS A 336 2.27 -9.29 0.49
N SER A 337 1.63 -10.27 1.14
CA SER A 337 1.52 -10.29 2.61
C SER A 337 2.89 -10.40 3.27
N THR A 338 3.13 -9.53 4.24
CA THR A 338 4.36 -9.48 5.01
C THR A 338 4.09 -9.41 6.51
N ILE A 339 5.06 -9.92 7.26
CA ILE A 339 5.14 -9.85 8.70
C ILE A 339 6.26 -8.87 9.02
N LEU A 340 5.95 -7.80 9.76
CA LEU A 340 6.90 -6.76 10.13
C LEU A 340 6.72 -6.38 11.61
N PRO A 341 7.72 -5.75 12.25
CA PRO A 341 7.55 -5.21 13.60
C PRO A 341 6.33 -4.29 13.67
N LEU A 342 5.57 -4.34 14.77
CA LEU A 342 4.33 -3.59 14.93
C LEU A 342 4.49 -2.09 14.64
N PHE A 343 5.59 -1.44 15.04
CA PHE A 343 5.79 -0.03 14.72
C PHE A 343 5.86 0.23 13.21
N LEU A 344 6.46 -0.65 12.42
CA LEU A 344 6.49 -0.56 10.96
C LEU A 344 5.16 -0.96 10.30
N GLN A 345 4.50 -2.00 10.83
CA GLN A 345 3.27 -2.56 10.25
C GLN A 345 2.00 -1.78 10.62
N SER A 346 2.04 -0.97 11.69
CA SER A 346 0.93 -0.12 12.12
C SER A 346 0.53 0.89 11.03
N GLY A 347 -0.76 1.18 10.91
CA GLY A 347 -1.31 2.12 9.94
C GLY A 347 -2.83 2.07 9.86
N ILE A 348 -3.43 3.04 9.16
CA ILE A 348 -4.87 3.12 8.90
C ILE A 348 -5.11 2.69 7.45
N PRO A 349 -6.10 1.83 7.16
CA PRO A 349 -6.44 1.46 5.79
C PRO A 349 -6.67 2.67 4.89
N LEU A 350 -6.12 2.67 3.67
CA LEU A 350 -6.16 3.83 2.76
C LEU A 350 -7.59 4.26 2.36
N SER A 351 -8.50 3.29 2.29
CA SER A 351 -9.93 3.52 2.04
C SER A 351 -10.65 4.32 3.14
N VAL A 352 -10.07 4.33 4.35
CA VAL A 352 -10.59 4.95 5.56
C VAL A 352 -9.77 6.18 5.98
N LYS A 353 -8.49 6.24 5.60
CA LYS A 353 -7.58 7.31 5.96
C LYS A 353 -7.99 8.64 5.30
N SER A 354 -8.23 9.64 6.16
CA SER A 354 -8.27 11.06 5.79
C SER A 354 -6.86 11.66 5.76
N GLN A 355 -6.56 12.47 4.73
CA GLN A 355 -5.31 13.24 4.64
C GLN A 355 -5.34 14.49 5.55
N ASP A 356 -6.52 15.08 5.75
CA ASP A 356 -6.70 16.32 6.52
C ASP A 356 -6.69 16.16 8.05
N ILE A 357 -6.62 14.92 8.55
CA ILE A 357 -6.64 14.67 10.00
C ILE A 357 -5.22 14.45 10.49
N VAL A 358 -4.83 15.30 11.43
CA VAL A 358 -3.67 15.11 12.28
C VAL A 358 -4.01 14.03 13.31
N GLU A 359 -3.28 12.91 13.27
CA GLU A 359 -3.46 11.80 14.21
C GLU A 359 -3.13 12.26 15.66
N PRO A 360 -3.82 11.73 16.69
CA PRO A 360 -3.60 12.15 18.07
C PRO A 360 -2.15 11.89 18.49
N GLY A 361 -1.49 12.93 19.02
CA GLY A 361 -0.06 12.94 19.34
C GLY A 361 0.72 14.07 18.65
N LEU A 362 0.11 14.71 17.65
CA LEU A 362 0.61 15.92 17.00
C LEU A 362 -0.34 17.10 17.33
N SER A 363 0.18 18.16 17.97
CA SER A 363 -0.54 19.41 18.17
C SER A 363 -0.90 20.02 16.81
N SER A 364 -2.02 20.76 16.71
CA SER A 364 -2.51 21.40 15.49
C SER A 364 -1.52 22.38 14.84
N LYS A 365 -0.43 22.77 15.52
CA LYS A 365 0.70 23.54 14.96
C LYS A 365 1.78 22.68 14.27
N GLU A 366 1.67 21.35 14.31
CA GLU A 366 2.76 20.42 13.98
C GLU A 366 2.58 19.70 12.63
N SER A 367 1.54 20.08 11.87
CA SER A 367 1.20 19.49 10.56
C SER A 367 1.13 20.49 9.41
N GLU A 368 1.32 21.79 9.65
CA GLU A 368 1.44 22.73 8.53
C GLU A 368 2.82 22.58 7.86
N PRO A 369 2.92 22.62 6.52
CA PRO A 369 4.16 23.02 5.88
C PRO A 369 4.54 24.40 6.44
N ILE A 370 5.82 24.65 6.70
CA ILE A 370 6.35 25.85 7.37
C ILE A 370 6.24 27.11 6.48
N SER A 371 5.17 27.29 5.70
CA SER A 371 5.01 28.42 4.77
C SER A 371 4.00 29.50 5.21
N SER A 372 3.40 29.42 6.40
CA SER A 372 2.45 30.43 6.87
C SER A 372 2.79 30.97 8.24
N SER A 373 3.76 31.89 8.31
CA SER A 373 3.88 32.77 9.46
C SER A 373 4.20 34.21 9.04
N LEU A 374 3.17 34.97 8.66
CA LEU A 374 3.18 36.43 8.80
C LEU A 374 1.77 36.96 9.13
N SER A 375 1.67 37.57 10.33
CA SER A 375 0.59 38.44 10.85
C SER A 375 -0.72 37.72 11.21
N HIS A 376 -1.22 37.72 12.45
CA HIS A 376 -1.63 38.86 13.29
C HIS A 376 -1.80 38.43 14.76
N SER A 377 -1.67 39.38 15.68
CA SER A 377 -2.02 39.27 17.09
C SER A 377 -3.53 39.07 17.29
N ASP A 378 -3.93 38.34 18.34
CA ASP A 378 -4.63 38.96 19.47
C ASP A 378 -4.95 37.93 20.57
N ASN A 379 -4.98 38.45 21.80
CA ASN A 379 -5.25 37.75 23.06
C ASN A 379 -6.71 37.29 23.14
N ASP A 380 -6.97 36.14 23.78
CA ASP A 380 -7.98 36.09 24.85
C ASP A 380 -7.78 34.89 25.78
N SER A 381 -8.10 35.13 27.05
CA SER A 381 -7.99 34.27 28.22
C SER A 381 -9.32 33.61 28.57
N GLY A 382 -9.33 32.34 29.01
CA GLY A 382 -10.56 31.74 29.56
C GLY A 382 -10.46 30.27 29.97
N SER A 383 -10.20 30.07 31.27
CA SER A 383 -10.55 28.96 32.19
C SER A 383 -11.09 27.61 31.70
N GLU A 384 -10.49 26.53 32.23
CA GLU A 384 -10.99 25.16 32.33
C GLU A 384 -12.27 25.04 33.19
N SER A 385 -13.22 24.20 32.76
CA SER A 385 -14.03 23.33 33.65
C SER A 385 -14.83 22.28 32.86
N ASP A 386 -14.63 21.01 33.22
CA ASP A 386 -15.53 19.84 33.28
C ASP A 386 -16.57 19.57 32.17
N ILE A 387 -16.44 18.41 31.50
CA ILE A 387 -17.53 17.76 30.74
C ILE A 387 -17.51 16.25 30.99
N ASP A 388 -18.53 15.77 31.71
CA ASP A 388 -19.06 14.41 31.70
C ASP A 388 -20.44 14.44 31.00
N ASN A 389 -20.72 13.46 30.13
CA ASN A 389 -21.97 13.18 29.38
C ASN A 389 -22.42 14.29 28.38
N ASP A 390 -22.82 14.05 27.13
CA ASP A 390 -23.59 12.96 26.54
C ASP A 390 -23.44 12.99 24.99
N SER A 391 -23.86 11.89 24.38
CA SER A 391 -23.63 11.40 23.01
C SER A 391 -24.08 12.25 21.79
N ASP A 392 -24.33 13.55 21.91
CA ASP A 392 -24.80 14.41 20.79
C ASP A 392 -23.74 15.39 20.26
N ASP A 393 -22.54 15.42 20.85
CA ASP A 393 -21.49 16.40 20.51
C ASP A 393 -20.51 15.93 19.41
N LEU A 394 -20.77 14.79 18.78
CA LEU A 394 -19.94 14.22 17.70
C LEU A 394 -20.04 14.97 16.35
N LEU A 395 -20.81 16.06 16.30
CA LEU A 395 -21.05 16.87 15.10
C LEU A 395 -20.59 18.33 15.22
N GLN A 396 -20.21 18.80 16.40
CA GLN A 396 -19.75 20.18 16.61
C GLN A 396 -18.25 20.19 16.81
N LEU A 397 -17.51 20.18 15.71
CA LEU A 397 -16.18 20.77 15.52
C LEU A 397 -15.77 20.47 14.07
N VAL A 398 -16.65 20.89 13.17
CA VAL A 398 -16.25 21.22 11.80
C VAL A 398 -15.57 22.58 11.94
N GLY A 399 -14.24 22.60 11.81
CA GLY A 399 -13.50 23.84 11.63
C GLY A 399 -14.15 24.65 10.50
N ASP A 400 -14.26 25.94 10.78
CA ASP A 400 -15.16 26.95 10.23
C ASP A 400 -15.36 26.99 8.70
N SER A 401 -16.52 27.50 8.29
CA SER A 401 -17.01 27.79 6.93
C SER A 401 -17.69 26.67 6.12
N THR A 402 -18.88 26.22 6.56
CA THR A 402 -19.96 25.96 5.58
C THR A 402 -21.30 26.39 6.18
N SER A 403 -21.76 27.59 5.84
CA SER A 403 -23.14 28.07 6.08
C SER A 403 -24.21 27.31 5.27
N LYS A 404 -23.79 26.26 4.55
CA LYS A 404 -24.59 25.51 3.57
C LYS A 404 -24.96 24.12 4.11
N PRO A 405 -26.24 23.73 4.12
CA PRO A 405 -26.63 22.42 4.63
C PRO A 405 -26.14 21.28 3.71
N ARG A 406 -25.87 20.09 4.29
CA ARG A 406 -25.19 18.94 3.64
C ARG A 406 -25.73 18.55 2.25
N HIS A 407 -27.02 18.69 2.00
CA HIS A 407 -27.64 18.37 0.71
C HIS A 407 -27.22 19.31 -0.42
N HIS A 408 -26.51 20.39 -0.11
CA HIS A 408 -25.91 21.27 -1.09
C HIS A 408 -24.39 21.11 -1.22
N TRP A 409 -23.77 20.18 -0.50
CA TRP A 409 -22.34 19.90 -0.64
C TRP A 409 -22.04 19.26 -1.99
N THR A 410 -20.89 19.60 -2.54
CA THR A 410 -20.29 18.95 -3.69
C THR A 410 -19.90 17.51 -3.36
N SER A 411 -19.70 16.68 -4.39
CA SER A 411 -19.22 15.31 -4.20
C SER A 411 -17.86 15.25 -3.48
N LYS A 412 -16.98 16.22 -3.72
CA LYS A 412 -15.66 16.33 -3.05
C LYS A 412 -15.82 16.62 -1.56
N GLU A 413 -16.69 17.56 -1.19
CA GLU A 413 -16.97 17.88 0.23
C GLU A 413 -17.59 16.69 0.97
N LEU A 414 -18.51 15.96 0.34
CA LEU A 414 -19.10 14.74 0.90
C LEU A 414 -18.07 13.62 1.09
N GLU A 415 -17.15 13.45 0.14
CA GLU A 415 -16.07 12.46 0.22
C GLU A 415 -15.09 12.79 1.36
N ILE A 416 -14.66 14.05 1.47
CA ILE A 416 -13.79 14.53 2.56
C ILE A 416 -14.47 14.28 3.91
N PHE A 417 -15.73 14.67 4.05
CA PHE A 417 -16.49 14.44 5.27
C PHE A 417 -16.57 12.94 5.62
N ARG A 418 -16.89 12.09 4.64
CA ARG A 418 -16.97 10.64 4.86
C ARG A 418 -15.62 10.09 5.33
N ARG A 419 -14.51 10.45 4.67
CA ARG A 419 -13.16 10.01 5.04
C ARG A 419 -12.77 10.47 6.45
N ARG A 420 -13.05 11.71 6.81
CA ARG A 420 -12.79 12.23 8.18
C ARG A 420 -13.55 11.44 9.23
N ARG A 421 -14.85 11.19 9.00
CA ARG A 421 -15.72 10.41 9.88
C ARG A 421 -15.20 8.98 10.05
N LEU A 422 -14.91 8.30 8.94
CA LEU A 422 -14.40 6.93 8.93
C LEU A 422 -13.02 6.82 9.62
N HIS A 423 -12.10 7.76 9.38
CA HIS A 423 -10.79 7.82 10.05
C HIS A 423 -10.98 7.87 11.57
N ARG A 424 -11.80 8.81 12.07
CA ARG A 424 -12.04 8.96 13.51
C ARG A 424 -12.69 7.71 14.11
N GLU A 425 -13.65 7.13 13.39
CA GLU A 425 -14.31 5.90 13.82
C GLU A 425 -13.33 4.73 13.90
N TYR A 426 -12.43 4.59 12.92
CA TYR A 426 -11.39 3.56 12.94
C TYR A 426 -10.45 3.72 14.13
N LEU A 427 -9.97 4.93 14.41
CA LEU A 427 -9.13 5.20 15.59
C LEU A 427 -9.85 4.86 16.89
N ARG A 428 -11.13 5.26 17.02
CA ARG A 428 -11.95 4.97 18.20
C ARG A 428 -12.12 3.47 18.43
N GLN A 429 -12.43 2.71 17.38
CA GLN A 429 -12.57 1.26 17.48
C GLN A 429 -11.23 0.59 17.76
N THR A 430 -10.14 1.07 17.15
CA THR A 430 -8.79 0.55 17.38
C THR A 430 -8.36 0.78 18.83
N ALA A 431 -8.58 1.96 19.40
CA ALA A 431 -8.32 2.23 20.82
C ALA A 431 -9.04 1.24 21.75
N LYS A 432 -10.29 0.90 21.42
CA LYS A 432 -11.12 -0.01 22.23
C LYS A 432 -10.75 -1.48 22.08
N LEU A 433 -10.45 -1.93 20.86
CA LEU A 433 -10.38 -3.35 20.49
C LEU A 433 -8.95 -3.85 20.22
N ASN A 434 -8.02 -2.93 19.99
CA ASN A 434 -6.61 -3.21 19.70
C ASN A 434 -5.71 -2.09 20.29
N PRO A 435 -5.60 -2.01 21.63
CA PRO A 435 -4.90 -0.91 22.30
C PRO A 435 -3.41 -0.84 21.95
N GLU A 436 -2.74 -1.97 21.69
CA GLU A 436 -1.33 -1.98 21.25
C GLU A 436 -1.16 -1.33 19.87
N HIS A 437 -2.08 -1.59 18.94
CA HIS A 437 -2.06 -0.94 17.63
C HIS A 437 -2.42 0.54 17.73
N TYR A 438 -3.38 0.90 18.56
CA TYR A 438 -3.68 2.31 18.83
C TYR A 438 -2.48 3.04 19.42
N ALA A 439 -1.79 2.46 20.41
CA ALA A 439 -0.58 3.02 20.98
C ALA A 439 0.52 3.21 19.92
N ALA A 440 0.72 2.23 19.03
CA ALA A 440 1.64 2.35 17.91
C ALA A 440 1.23 3.46 16.92
N LEU A 441 -0.07 3.67 16.67
CA LEU A 441 -0.57 4.75 15.82
C LEU A 441 -0.41 6.13 16.47
N SER A 442 -0.63 6.23 17.78
CA SER A 442 -0.56 7.47 18.56
C SER A 442 0.84 7.84 19.03
N GLU A 443 1.83 6.97 18.83
CA GLU A 443 3.23 7.29 19.15
C GLU A 443 3.71 8.44 18.26
N LYS A 444 4.20 9.50 18.90
CA LYS A 444 4.42 10.83 18.33
C LYS A 444 5.27 10.82 17.05
N TYR A 445 6.24 9.91 16.95
CA TYR A 445 7.19 9.88 15.83
C TYR A 445 7.04 8.67 14.91
N ASN A 446 6.11 7.76 15.19
CA ASN A 446 5.98 6.52 14.44
C ASN A 446 5.55 6.76 12.99
N LYS A 447 4.75 7.81 12.75
CA LYS A 447 4.42 8.25 11.39
C LYS A 447 5.66 8.69 10.60
N LEU A 448 6.58 9.43 11.24
CA LEU A 448 7.83 9.86 10.60
C LEU A 448 8.78 8.66 10.39
N ARG A 449 8.91 7.77 11.38
CA ARG A 449 9.68 6.51 11.27
C ARG A 449 9.23 5.68 10.09
N ARG A 450 7.91 5.46 9.96
CA ARG A 450 7.31 4.70 8.84
C ARG A 450 7.50 5.39 7.49
N ARG A 451 7.39 6.72 7.41
CA ARG A 451 7.65 7.48 6.16
C ARG A 451 9.10 7.31 5.71
N LEU A 452 10.06 7.52 6.60
CA LEU A 452 11.48 7.33 6.32
C LEU A 452 11.76 5.90 5.82
N TRP A 453 11.20 4.90 6.49
CA TRP A 453 11.35 3.51 6.08
C TRP A 453 10.75 3.21 4.69
N HIS A 454 9.56 3.74 4.37
CA HIS A 454 8.97 3.61 3.03
C HIS A 454 9.86 4.29 1.99
N HIS A 455 10.14 5.58 2.15
CA HIS A 455 10.89 6.38 1.18
C HIS A 455 12.34 5.90 0.99
N ALA A 456 12.95 5.28 2.00
CA ALA A 456 14.27 4.69 1.86
C ALA A 456 14.25 3.31 1.18
N GLY A 457 13.10 2.62 1.18
CA GLY A 457 12.95 1.29 0.56
C GLY A 457 12.38 1.30 -0.85
N ASP A 458 11.68 2.36 -1.24
CA ASP A 458 10.98 2.47 -2.52
C ASP A 458 11.95 2.58 -3.73
N PRO A 459 11.54 2.11 -4.92
CA PRO A 459 12.30 2.31 -6.14
C PRO A 459 12.60 3.79 -6.42
N TRP A 460 13.86 4.15 -6.65
CA TRP A 460 14.22 5.51 -7.02
C TRP A 460 13.90 5.80 -8.49
N GLU A 461 13.00 6.77 -8.70
CA GLU A 461 12.46 7.15 -10.01
C GLU A 461 12.76 8.62 -10.36
N GLY A 462 13.95 9.09 -9.98
CA GLY A 462 14.39 10.48 -10.19
C GLY A 462 13.98 11.46 -9.09
N ASP A 463 13.41 10.98 -7.96
CA ASP A 463 13.07 11.81 -6.81
C ASP A 463 14.12 11.73 -5.71
N THR A 464 14.77 12.86 -5.41
CA THR A 464 15.77 12.97 -4.33
C THR A 464 15.26 13.78 -3.13
N ILE A 465 14.12 14.44 -3.26
CA ILE A 465 13.64 15.44 -2.31
C ILE A 465 12.81 14.80 -1.21
N THR A 466 11.94 13.86 -1.55
CA THR A 466 11.01 13.24 -0.59
C THR A 466 11.73 12.64 0.63
N LEU A 467 12.73 11.77 0.43
CA LEU A 467 13.53 11.21 1.54
C LEU A 467 14.36 12.29 2.25
N LYS A 468 14.95 13.24 1.51
CA LYS A 468 15.80 14.30 2.08
C LYS A 468 15.01 15.21 3.01
N SER A 469 13.78 15.56 2.63
CA SER A 469 12.84 16.36 3.41
C SER A 469 12.54 15.69 4.75
N ASP A 470 12.25 14.39 4.74
CA ASP A 470 12.00 13.63 5.97
C ASP A 470 13.23 13.55 6.88
N LEU A 471 14.43 13.38 6.29
CA LEU A 471 15.70 13.38 7.05
C LEU A 471 15.98 14.75 7.71
N ILE A 472 15.67 15.86 7.02
CA ILE A 472 15.81 17.21 7.58
C ILE A 472 14.82 17.45 8.72
N VAL A 473 13.56 17.02 8.54
CA VAL A 473 12.54 17.12 9.60
C VAL A 473 12.97 16.33 10.83
N LEU A 474 13.48 15.12 10.62
CA LEU A 474 14.01 14.29 11.69
C LEU A 474 15.22 14.92 12.38
N SER A 475 16.22 15.42 11.63
CA SER A 475 17.43 15.98 12.22
C SER A 475 17.15 17.21 13.09
N ARG A 476 16.13 18.00 12.72
CA ARG A 476 15.66 19.15 13.52
C ARG A 476 14.95 18.75 14.81
N ARG A 477 14.36 17.55 14.86
CA ARG A 477 13.61 17.01 16.01
C ARG A 477 14.34 15.88 16.72
N TRP A 478 15.65 15.75 16.50
CA TRP A 478 16.43 14.59 16.94
C TRP A 478 16.35 14.34 18.45
N ALA A 479 16.52 15.39 19.25
CA ALA A 479 16.47 15.29 20.72
C ALA A 479 15.13 14.73 21.23
N ASP A 480 14.02 15.14 20.61
CA ASP A 480 12.70 14.65 20.99
C ASP A 480 12.48 13.18 20.60
N ILE A 481 13.13 12.72 19.53
CA ILE A 481 12.96 11.37 18.99
C ILE A 481 13.75 10.35 19.79
N THR A 482 14.93 10.73 20.27
CA THR A 482 15.79 9.88 21.10
C THR A 482 15.50 10.00 22.60
N GLY A 483 14.48 10.78 23.01
CA GLY A 483 14.07 10.92 24.41
C GLY A 483 15.04 11.71 25.30
N ASN A 484 15.91 12.54 24.72
CA ASN A 484 16.89 13.34 25.46
C ASN A 484 16.28 14.70 25.86
N THR A 485 15.36 14.69 26.84
CA THR A 485 14.73 15.92 27.38
C THR A 485 15.09 16.20 28.84
N ASP A 486 16.21 15.67 29.34
CA ASP A 486 16.77 16.10 30.63
C ASP A 486 17.77 17.23 30.40
N VAL A 487 17.24 18.45 30.28
CA VAL A 487 17.99 19.67 30.62
C VAL A 487 17.20 20.39 31.71
N ASP A 488 17.21 19.81 32.91
CA ASP A 488 17.15 20.64 34.10
C ASP A 488 18.47 21.41 34.16
N SER A 489 18.33 22.73 34.04
CA SER A 489 19.41 23.68 34.19
C SER A 489 19.94 23.63 35.62
N ASP A 490 20.98 22.83 35.86
CA ASP A 490 21.94 23.10 36.93
C ASP A 490 23.34 22.73 36.45
N ALA A 491 24.23 23.71 36.55
CA ALA A 491 25.61 23.64 36.15
C ALA A 491 26.40 22.61 36.99
N ASP A 492 27.50 22.13 36.40
CA ASP A 492 28.53 21.25 36.97
C ASP A 492 28.25 19.74 37.02
N SER A 493 28.29 19.08 35.86
CA SER A 493 29.07 17.84 35.71
C SER A 493 29.44 17.55 34.25
N ASP A 494 30.73 17.35 34.00
CA ASP A 494 31.38 17.18 32.69
C ASP A 494 31.19 15.75 32.10
N THR A 495 29.97 15.21 32.17
CA THR A 495 29.61 13.92 31.57
C THR A 495 28.16 13.94 31.05
N GLY A 496 27.83 14.90 30.20
CA GLY A 496 26.54 14.96 29.50
C GLY A 496 26.65 14.35 28.10
N THR A 497 26.28 13.08 27.92
CA THR A 497 26.12 12.46 26.59
C THR A 497 24.83 12.93 25.93
N GLY A 498 24.79 14.21 25.53
CA GLY A 498 23.78 14.68 24.59
C GLY A 498 24.07 14.08 23.22
N THR A 499 23.29 13.10 22.76
CA THR A 499 23.47 12.47 21.45
C THR A 499 23.16 13.49 20.36
N THR A 500 24.19 14.09 19.77
CA THR A 500 24.06 14.92 18.58
C THR A 500 23.58 14.07 17.41
N CYS A 501 22.72 14.65 16.55
CA CYS A 501 22.22 13.93 15.38
C CYS A 501 23.41 13.51 14.49
N PRO A 502 23.52 12.23 14.07
CA PRO A 502 24.66 11.75 13.30
C PRO A 502 24.68 12.27 11.87
N ILE A 503 23.61 12.99 11.47
CA ILE A 503 23.48 13.60 10.15
C ILE A 503 23.31 15.11 10.30
N SER A 504 23.83 15.85 9.33
CA SER A 504 23.69 17.29 9.23
C SER A 504 23.44 17.72 7.80
N PHE A 505 22.91 18.93 7.67
CA PHE A 505 22.63 19.61 6.42
C PHE A 505 23.01 21.08 6.61
N SER A 506 23.60 21.69 5.59
CA SER A 506 23.82 23.13 5.58
C SER A 506 22.50 23.90 5.47
N ASP A 507 22.47 25.14 5.96
CA ASP A 507 21.27 25.99 5.87
C ASP A 507 20.79 26.18 4.42
N ALA A 508 21.74 26.25 3.47
CA ALA A 508 21.44 26.32 2.04
C ALA A 508 20.77 25.04 1.53
N GLU A 509 21.26 23.85 1.92
CA GLU A 509 20.63 22.57 1.56
C GLU A 509 19.23 22.45 2.15
N ILE A 510 19.03 22.94 3.37
CA ILE A 510 17.73 22.89 4.03
C ILE A 510 16.74 23.82 3.33
N GLY A 511 17.13 25.08 3.10
CA GLY A 511 16.29 26.05 2.41
C GLY A 511 15.85 25.57 1.03
N GLU A 512 16.80 25.03 0.25
CA GLU A 512 16.50 24.52 -1.09
C GLU A 512 15.63 23.25 -1.05
N CYS A 513 15.90 22.31 -0.14
CA CYS A 513 15.09 21.10 -0.02
C CYS A 513 13.63 21.42 0.34
N LEU A 514 13.40 22.37 1.26
CA LEU A 514 12.06 22.77 1.66
C LEU A 514 11.32 23.47 0.51
N ARG A 515 12.01 24.33 -0.25
CA ARG A 515 11.46 24.99 -1.44
C ARG A 515 11.05 23.98 -2.50
N LEU A 516 11.93 23.03 -2.83
CA LEU A 516 11.65 21.98 -3.81
C LEU A 516 10.53 21.04 -3.33
N ASN A 517 10.50 20.69 -2.04
CA ASN A 517 9.44 19.86 -1.48
C ASN A 517 8.07 20.53 -1.60
N ALA A 518 7.97 21.84 -1.29
CA ALA A 518 6.72 22.58 -1.45
C ALA A 518 6.25 22.59 -2.91
N ALA A 519 7.16 22.81 -3.86
CA ALA A 519 6.84 22.76 -5.29
C ALA A 519 6.46 21.35 -5.79
N GLN A 520 7.06 20.28 -5.23
CA GLN A 520 6.63 18.90 -5.54
C GLN A 520 5.22 18.62 -5.02
N VAL A 521 4.87 19.09 -3.81
CA VAL A 521 3.51 18.94 -3.27
C VAL A 521 2.49 19.64 -4.16
N GLU A 522 2.77 20.87 -4.61
CA GLU A 522 1.91 21.58 -5.55
C GLU A 522 1.76 20.83 -6.89
N ALA A 523 2.87 20.31 -7.44
CA ALA A 523 2.85 19.51 -8.67
C ALA A 523 2.02 18.22 -8.52
N ASP A 524 2.08 17.56 -7.36
CA ASP A 524 1.30 16.36 -7.06
C ASP A 524 -0.19 16.68 -6.93
N GLU A 525 -0.55 17.81 -6.31
CA GLU A 525 -1.93 18.29 -6.23
C GLU A 525 -2.49 18.59 -7.63
N GLN A 526 -1.73 19.29 -8.47
CA GLN A 526 -2.10 19.56 -9.85
C GLN A 526 -2.26 18.26 -10.67
N LEU A 527 -1.39 17.26 -10.46
CA LEU A 527 -1.52 15.96 -11.12
C LEU A 527 -2.85 15.29 -10.75
N GLN A 528 -3.18 15.29 -9.46
CA GLN A 528 -4.42 14.71 -8.96
C GLN A 528 -5.65 15.41 -9.56
N GLU A 529 -5.64 16.75 -9.64
CA GLU A 529 -6.72 17.50 -10.28
C GLU A 529 -6.86 17.15 -11.78
N CYS A 530 -5.75 17.03 -12.49
CA CYS A 530 -5.76 16.60 -13.90
C CYS A 530 -6.35 15.19 -14.05
N GLN A 531 -5.98 14.25 -13.18
CA GLN A 531 -6.51 12.88 -13.17
C GLN A 531 -8.01 12.85 -12.87
N ASP A 532 -8.47 13.66 -11.92
CA ASP A 532 -9.89 13.79 -11.56
C ASP A 532 -10.72 14.36 -12.72
N ILE A 533 -10.23 15.42 -13.37
CA ILE A 533 -10.85 16.03 -14.55
C ILE A 533 -10.99 14.98 -15.67
N VAL A 534 -9.91 14.25 -15.95
CA VAL A 534 -9.87 13.23 -17.00
C VAL A 534 -10.65 11.96 -16.62
N GLY A 535 -10.84 11.70 -15.33
CA GLY A 535 -11.51 10.52 -14.79
C GLY A 535 -10.70 9.24 -14.97
N VAL A 536 -9.43 9.30 -14.60
CA VAL A 536 -8.48 8.17 -14.62
C VAL A 536 -7.87 7.95 -13.24
N ALA A 537 -7.45 6.72 -12.95
CA ALA A 537 -6.65 6.41 -11.78
C ALA A 537 -5.20 6.91 -11.94
N GLY A 538 -4.39 6.81 -10.88
CA GLY A 538 -3.01 7.34 -10.85
C GLY A 538 -2.11 6.88 -11.99
N GLU A 539 -2.25 5.62 -12.43
CA GLU A 539 -1.51 5.06 -13.56
C GLU A 539 -2.13 5.39 -14.93
N GLY A 540 -3.16 6.24 -15.00
CA GLY A 540 -3.88 6.54 -16.24
C GLY A 540 -4.94 5.51 -16.63
N TRP A 541 -5.22 4.53 -15.78
CA TRP A 541 -6.24 3.49 -16.01
C TRP A 541 -7.67 4.03 -15.90
N THR A 542 -8.57 3.54 -16.75
CA THR A 542 -10.01 3.80 -16.67
C THR A 542 -10.81 2.60 -17.19
N PRO A 543 -12.05 2.36 -16.70
CA PRO A 543 -12.91 1.30 -17.23
C PRO A 543 -13.15 1.46 -18.74
N ILE A 544 -13.28 0.35 -19.46
CA ILE A 544 -13.42 0.35 -20.92
C ILE A 544 -14.58 1.23 -21.41
N ALA A 545 -15.70 1.26 -20.66
CA ALA A 545 -16.88 2.07 -20.96
C ALA A 545 -16.64 3.59 -20.84
N SER A 546 -15.63 3.99 -20.08
CA SER A 546 -15.26 5.39 -19.84
C SER A 546 -14.07 5.85 -20.68
N TYR A 547 -13.38 4.94 -21.38
CA TYR A 547 -12.12 5.20 -22.07
C TYR A 547 -12.20 6.33 -23.10
N GLU A 548 -13.16 6.27 -24.04
CA GLU A 548 -13.30 7.30 -25.08
C GLU A 548 -13.58 8.69 -24.48
N LYS A 549 -14.37 8.73 -23.40
CA LYS A 549 -14.66 9.98 -22.66
C LYS A 549 -13.41 10.48 -21.94
N ALA A 550 -12.61 9.60 -21.36
CA ALA A 550 -11.35 9.96 -20.72
C ALA A 550 -10.34 10.49 -21.75
N LYS A 551 -10.16 9.82 -22.90
CA LYS A 551 -9.29 10.30 -24.00
C LYS A 551 -9.74 11.66 -24.53
N ALA A 552 -11.04 11.87 -24.71
CA ALA A 552 -11.58 13.17 -25.14
C ALA A 552 -11.31 14.27 -24.09
N ARG A 553 -11.49 13.99 -22.80
CA ARG A 553 -11.18 14.93 -21.71
C ARG A 553 -9.68 15.22 -21.62
N ALA A 554 -8.82 14.21 -21.77
CA ALA A 554 -7.37 14.38 -21.79
C ALA A 554 -6.90 15.23 -22.98
N ALA A 555 -7.46 15.01 -24.18
CA ALA A 555 -7.16 15.81 -25.37
C ALA A 555 -7.64 17.27 -25.21
N LYS A 556 -8.82 17.47 -24.62
CA LYS A 556 -9.33 18.80 -24.30
C LYS A 556 -8.42 19.52 -23.29
N LEU A 557 -8.04 18.84 -22.21
CA LEU A 557 -7.13 19.38 -21.20
C LEU A 557 -5.77 19.77 -21.82
N LYS A 558 -5.23 18.94 -22.73
CA LYS A 558 -4.01 19.28 -23.49
C LYS A 558 -4.22 20.55 -24.30
N MET A 559 -5.29 20.65 -25.08
CA MET A 559 -5.59 21.85 -25.86
C MET A 559 -5.70 23.12 -25.00
N GLU A 560 -6.41 23.04 -23.87
CA GLU A 560 -6.58 24.18 -22.94
C GLU A 560 -5.24 24.61 -22.33
N ALA A 561 -4.38 23.67 -21.93
CA ALA A 561 -3.04 23.97 -21.45
C ALA A 561 -2.18 24.67 -22.52
N PHE A 562 -2.22 24.21 -23.77
CA PHE A 562 -1.49 24.84 -24.88
C PHE A 562 -2.00 26.25 -25.22
N GLN A 563 -3.29 26.51 -25.04
CA GLN A 563 -3.88 27.85 -25.22
C GLN A 563 -3.53 28.80 -24.08
N ALA A 564 -3.43 28.26 -22.86
CA ALA A 564 -3.04 29.02 -21.68
C ALA A 564 -1.55 29.39 -21.67
N ALA A 565 -0.71 28.61 -22.35
CA ALA A 565 0.73 28.86 -22.41
C ALA A 565 1.05 30.26 -22.98
N GLU A 566 1.80 31.05 -22.21
CA GLU A 566 2.08 32.46 -22.47
C GLU A 566 3.30 32.65 -23.38
N SER A 567 4.18 31.64 -23.46
CA SER A 567 5.43 31.71 -24.23
C SER A 567 5.66 30.49 -25.14
N ASP A 568 6.49 30.66 -26.17
CA ASP A 568 6.88 29.55 -27.05
C ASP A 568 7.75 28.51 -26.34
N GLU A 569 8.50 28.92 -25.31
CA GLU A 569 9.26 27.99 -24.47
C GLU A 569 8.33 27.12 -23.63
N GLU A 570 7.33 27.72 -22.98
CA GLU A 570 6.31 26.99 -22.21
C GLU A 570 5.55 25.99 -23.09
N ARG A 571 5.15 26.40 -24.30
CA ARG A 571 4.52 25.48 -25.28
C ARG A 571 5.41 24.30 -25.62
N ARG A 572 6.72 24.53 -25.84
CA ARG A 572 7.68 23.45 -26.11
C ARG A 572 7.80 22.51 -24.90
N ARG A 573 7.87 23.05 -23.67
CA ARG A 573 7.97 22.23 -22.45
C ARG A 573 6.75 21.36 -22.24
N LEU A 574 5.54 21.90 -22.46
CA LEU A 574 4.29 21.14 -22.43
C LEU A 574 4.26 20.04 -23.49
N GLU A 575 4.76 20.31 -24.70
CA GLU A 575 4.84 19.31 -25.77
C GLU A 575 5.77 18.16 -25.43
N GLU A 576 6.96 18.45 -24.90
CA GLU A 576 7.96 17.44 -24.55
C GLU A 576 7.62 16.64 -23.27
N ASN A 577 6.82 17.20 -22.36
CA ASN A 577 6.60 16.65 -21.01
C ASN A 577 5.13 16.44 -20.65
N TRP A 578 4.23 16.41 -21.63
CA TRP A 578 2.80 16.26 -21.36
C TRP A 578 2.50 15.03 -20.49
N ILE A 579 1.75 15.21 -19.41
CA ILE A 579 1.55 14.19 -18.36
C ILE A 579 0.87 12.89 -18.82
N PHE A 580 0.14 12.92 -19.94
CA PHE A 580 -0.63 11.79 -20.46
C PHE A 580 -0.16 11.33 -21.85
N ASP A 581 1.07 11.64 -22.24
CA ASP A 581 1.68 11.05 -23.43
C ASP A 581 2.42 9.75 -23.07
N ASP A 582 2.53 8.84 -24.04
CA ASP A 582 3.35 7.64 -23.91
C ASP A 582 4.82 8.00 -23.65
N PHE A 583 5.56 7.11 -22.97
CA PHE A 583 7.02 7.23 -22.81
C PHE A 583 7.68 5.91 -22.46
N ASP A 584 8.99 5.87 -22.68
CA ASP A 584 9.86 4.78 -22.29
C ASP A 584 10.09 4.77 -20.77
N GLU A 585 9.69 3.67 -20.13
CA GLU A 585 9.85 3.41 -18.69
C GLU A 585 11.04 2.48 -18.38
N VAL A 586 11.80 2.03 -19.39
CA VAL A 586 12.92 1.05 -19.24
C VAL A 586 14.02 1.55 -18.30
N ASP A 587 14.19 2.87 -18.24
CA ASP A 587 15.19 3.52 -17.41
C ASP A 587 14.79 3.62 -15.93
N TYR A 588 13.51 3.43 -15.62
CA TYR A 588 12.94 3.50 -14.27
C TYR A 588 12.72 2.11 -13.64
N THR A 589 12.81 1.06 -14.46
CA THR A 589 12.55 -0.34 -14.09
C THR A 589 13.84 -1.12 -13.84
#